data_AF-A0A9J6DLU4-F1
#
_entry.id   AF-A0A9J6DLU4-F1
#
_cell.length_a   1.000
_cell.length_b   1.000
_cell.length_c   1.000
_cell.angle_alpha   90.00
_cell.angle_beta   90.00
_cell.angle_gamma   90.00
#
_symmetry.space_group_name_H-M   'P 1'
#
loop_
_entity.id
_entity.type
_entity.pdbx_description
1 polymer ?
#
loop_
_entity_poly.entity_id
_entity_poly.type
_entity_poly.pdbx_seq_one_letter_code
_entity_poly.pdbx_strand_id
1 'polypeptide(L)'
;MSPKEIVEQVICESKPLFRPVFDEIDCPDEVCQLISKCWAGDPNERPDFQALKPLIRKLNKESESGNILDNLLSRMEQYANNLESLVEERTADYLEEKRKAEDLLYQLLPKYSPPYFYKAILIRAIATMASAIMKCDYCLAASSYILKPAQM
;
A
#
# COMPACT_ATOMS: atom_id res chain seq x y z
N MET A 1 -7.35 -10.36 9.40
CA MET A 1 -7.50 -9.39 8.31
C MET A 1 -6.66 -8.18 8.63
N SER A 2 -5.50 -8.07 8.00
CA SER A 2 -4.66 -6.88 8.05
C SER A 2 -5.25 -5.77 7.16
N PRO A 3 -4.90 -4.50 7.39
CA PRO A 3 -5.34 -3.40 6.53
C PRO A 3 -4.97 -3.60 5.05
N LYS A 4 -3.81 -4.22 4.77
CA LYS A 4 -3.35 -4.50 3.41
C LYS A 4 -4.24 -5.52 2.71
N GLU A 5 -4.58 -6.61 3.41
CA GLU A 5 -5.49 -7.65 2.90
C GLU A 5 -6.87 -7.06 2.56
N ILE A 6 -7.37 -6.12 3.36
CA ILE A 6 -8.65 -5.43 3.10
C ILE A 6 -8.58 -4.61 1.81
N VAL A 7 -7.51 -3.82 1.63
CA VAL A 7 -7.34 -2.99 0.43
C VAL A 7 -7.22 -3.86 -0.82
N GLU A 8 -6.46 -4.95 -0.77
CA GLU A 8 -6.33 -5.90 -1.87
C GLU A 8 -7.69 -6.53 -2.23
N GLN A 9 -8.48 -6.92 -1.24
CA GLN A 9 -9.82 -7.48 -1.47
C GLN A 9 -10.81 -6.47 -2.07
N VAL A 10 -10.69 -5.19 -1.71
CA VAL A 10 -11.48 -4.10 -2.33
C VAL A 10 -11.08 -3.89 -3.79
N ILE A 11 -9.78 -3.95 -4.12
CA ILE A 11 -9.27 -3.76 -5.49
C ILE A 11 -9.65 -4.95 -6.39
N CYS A 12 -9.55 -6.17 -5.87
CA CYS A 12 -9.82 -7.40 -6.61
C CYS A 12 -11.32 -7.77 -6.71
N GLU A 13 -12.22 -6.94 -6.17
CA GLU A 13 -13.67 -7.19 -6.13
C GLU A 13 -14.05 -8.60 -5.64
N SER A 14 -13.31 -9.09 -4.62
CA SER A 14 -13.51 -10.45 -4.10
C SER A 14 -14.90 -10.61 -3.45
N LYS A 15 -15.45 -11.83 -3.45
CA LYS A 15 -16.73 -12.14 -2.80
C LYS A 15 -16.49 -12.64 -1.36
N PRO A 16 -17.25 -12.16 -0.35
CA PRO A 16 -18.30 -11.14 -0.44
C PRO A 16 -17.73 -9.74 -0.69
N LEU A 17 -18.45 -8.92 -1.44
CA LEU A 17 -18.01 -7.57 -1.78
C LEU A 17 -17.78 -6.76 -0.51
N PHE A 18 -16.66 -6.03 -0.47
CA PHE A 18 -16.31 -5.14 0.63
C PHE A 18 -16.97 -3.77 0.51
N ARG A 19 -17.57 -3.49 -0.65
CA ARG A 19 -18.39 -2.32 -0.90
C ARG A 19 -19.86 -2.75 -0.96
N PRO A 20 -20.79 -2.00 -0.34
CA PRO A 20 -22.22 -2.22 -0.48
C PRO A 20 -22.67 -2.19 -1.94
N VAL A 21 -23.71 -2.96 -2.27
CA VAL A 21 -24.39 -2.89 -3.57
C VAL A 21 -25.61 -1.99 -3.44
N PHE A 22 -25.84 -1.10 -4.40
CA PHE A 22 -26.92 -0.10 -4.36
C PHE A 22 -28.25 -0.57 -4.98
N ASP A 23 -28.30 -1.76 -5.57
CA ASP A 23 -29.44 -2.27 -6.33
C ASP A 23 -30.76 -2.35 -5.55
N GLU A 24 -30.72 -2.28 -4.21
CA GLU A 24 -31.89 -2.38 -3.32
C GLU A 24 -32.26 -1.08 -2.60
N ILE A 25 -31.52 0.01 -2.83
CA ILE A 25 -31.73 1.30 -2.13
C ILE A 25 -32.44 2.26 -3.09
N ASP A 26 -33.61 2.78 -2.67
CA ASP A 26 -34.30 3.87 -3.36
C ASP A 26 -33.50 5.17 -3.19
N CYS A 27 -32.46 5.30 -4.00
CA CYS A 27 -31.47 6.38 -3.94
C CYS A 27 -31.52 7.15 -5.27
N PRO A 28 -31.64 8.49 -5.25
CA PRO A 28 -31.68 9.27 -6.47
C PRO A 28 -30.47 8.99 -7.37
N ASP A 29 -30.68 8.90 -8.69
CA ASP A 29 -29.63 8.57 -9.66
C ASP A 29 -28.38 9.45 -9.51
N GLU A 30 -28.56 10.75 -9.24
CA GLU A 30 -27.45 11.68 -9.07
C GLU A 30 -26.59 11.35 -7.82
N VAL A 31 -27.21 10.83 -6.75
CA VAL A 31 -26.51 10.39 -5.54
C VAL A 31 -25.80 9.07 -5.79
N CYS A 32 -26.46 8.09 -6.43
CA CYS A 32 -25.85 6.83 -6.84
C CYS A 32 -24.62 7.04 -7.74
N GLN A 33 -24.72 7.94 -8.72
CA GLN A 33 -23.61 8.31 -9.60
C GLN A 33 -22.47 8.97 -8.83
N LEU A 34 -22.77 9.84 -7.87
CA LEU A 34 -21.75 10.48 -7.05
C LEU A 34 -21.00 9.45 -6.20
N ILE A 35 -21.72 8.53 -5.55
CA ILE A 35 -21.09 7.50 -4.72
C ILE A 35 -20.23 6.56 -5.59
N SER A 36 -20.72 6.19 -6.77
CA SER A 36 -19.96 5.37 -7.73
C SER A 36 -18.63 6.03 -8.13
N LYS A 37 -18.63 7.35 -8.37
CA LYS A 37 -17.40 8.12 -8.63
C LYS A 37 -16.45 8.13 -7.43
N CYS A 38 -16.98 8.32 -6.21
CA CYS A 38 -16.19 8.24 -4.99
C CYS A 38 -15.58 6.86 -4.74
N TRP A 39 -16.18 5.80 -5.31
CA TRP A 39 -15.69 4.42 -5.23
C TRP A 39 -14.87 3.99 -6.44
N ALA A 40 -14.33 4.91 -7.24
CA ALA A 40 -13.42 4.54 -8.33
C ALA A 40 -12.28 3.62 -7.82
N GLY A 41 -11.96 2.59 -8.62
CA GLY A 41 -10.88 1.65 -8.30
C GLY A 41 -9.53 2.35 -8.24
N ASP A 42 -9.27 3.22 -9.22
CA ASP A 42 -8.14 4.13 -9.23
C ASP A 42 -8.35 5.27 -8.20
N PRO A 43 -7.43 5.46 -7.23
CA PRO A 43 -7.47 6.58 -6.31
C PRO A 43 -7.44 7.95 -6.99
N ASN A 44 -6.79 8.10 -8.15
CA ASN A 44 -6.64 9.40 -8.84
C ASN A 44 -7.93 9.87 -9.52
N GLU A 45 -8.82 8.93 -9.84
CA GLU A 45 -10.12 9.21 -10.46
C GLU A 45 -11.18 9.64 -9.43
N ARG A 46 -10.87 9.51 -8.13
CA ARG A 46 -11.80 9.90 -7.06
C ARG A 46 -11.79 11.43 -6.91
N PRO A 47 -12.97 12.06 -6.80
CA PRO A 47 -13.04 13.50 -6.56
C PRO A 47 -12.48 13.83 -5.16
N ASP A 48 -11.69 14.89 -5.08
CA ASP A 48 -11.25 15.44 -3.80
C ASP A 48 -12.40 16.16 -3.07
N PHE A 49 -12.15 16.58 -1.81
CA PHE A 49 -13.15 17.30 -1.02
C PHE A 49 -13.52 18.67 -1.61
N GLN A 50 -12.63 19.31 -2.36
CA GLN A 50 -12.89 20.62 -2.98
C GLN A 50 -13.91 20.49 -4.12
N ALA A 51 -13.79 19.43 -4.92
CA ALA A 51 -14.73 19.08 -5.98
C ALA A 51 -16.02 18.44 -5.44
N LEU A 52 -15.95 17.67 -4.36
CA LEU A 52 -17.08 16.94 -3.79
C LEU A 52 -18.08 17.85 -3.05
N LYS A 53 -17.61 18.83 -2.27
CA LYS A 53 -18.44 19.77 -1.51
C LYS A 53 -19.54 20.48 -2.34
N PRO A 54 -19.23 21.13 -3.47
CA PRO A 54 -20.24 21.82 -4.26
C PRO A 54 -21.25 20.84 -4.89
N LEU A 55 -20.83 19.62 -5.24
CA LEU A 55 -21.71 18.58 -5.76
C LEU A 55 -22.73 18.15 -4.70
N ILE A 56 -22.27 17.84 -3.48
CA ILE A 56 -23.16 17.45 -2.38
C ILE A 56 -24.12 18.59 -2.01
N ARG A 57 -23.65 19.84 -1.97
CA ARG A 57 -24.51 21.00 -1.73
C ARG A 57 -25.58 21.18 -2.81
N LYS A 58 -25.24 20.89 -4.07
CA LYS A 58 -26.21 20.95 -5.18
C LYS A 58 -27.31 19.90 -5.02
N LEU A 59 -26.95 18.70 -4.57
CA LEU A 59 -27.89 17.60 -4.35
C LEU A 59 -28.81 17.85 -3.15
N ASN A 60 -28.35 18.61 -2.15
CA ASN A 60 -29.08 18.82 -0.89
C ASN A 60 -29.75 20.21 -0.79
N LYS A 61 -30.04 20.87 -1.93
CA LYS A 61 -30.55 22.25 -2.00
C LYS A 61 -31.87 22.50 -1.27
N GLU A 62 -32.68 21.47 -1.03
CA GLU A 62 -34.01 21.59 -0.41
C GLU A 62 -34.01 21.37 1.11
N SER A 63 -32.93 20.87 1.70
CA SER A 63 -32.88 20.62 3.15
C SER A 63 -32.31 21.83 3.92
N GLU A 64 -33.05 22.32 4.91
CA GLU A 64 -32.58 23.32 5.90
C GLU A 64 -31.37 22.82 6.75
N SER A 65 -30.90 21.58 6.54
CA SER A 65 -29.80 20.94 7.26
C SER A 65 -28.40 21.36 6.82
N GLY A 66 -28.27 22.38 5.96
CA GLY A 66 -27.00 22.85 5.39
C GLY A 66 -25.88 23.03 6.43
N ASN A 67 -26.20 23.54 7.63
CA ASN A 67 -25.22 23.75 8.69
C ASN A 67 -24.62 22.44 9.27
N ILE A 68 -25.45 21.40 9.44
CA ILE A 68 -24.98 20.10 9.97
C ILE A 68 -24.11 19.40 8.93
N LEU A 69 -24.56 19.38 7.67
CA LEU A 69 -23.83 18.76 6.57
C LEU A 69 -22.50 19.48 6.31
N ASP A 70 -22.49 20.81 6.34
CA ASP A 70 -21.26 21.59 6.18
C ASP A 70 -20.28 21.34 7.34
N ASN A 71 -20.77 21.19 8.58
CA ASN A 71 -19.92 20.82 9.71
C ASN A 71 -19.29 19.43 9.52
N LEU A 72 -20.09 18.45 9.07
CA LEU A 72 -19.62 17.10 8.79
C LEU A 72 -18.56 17.11 7.68
N LEU A 73 -18.83 17.77 6.55
CA LEU A 73 -17.90 17.85 5.41
C LEU A 73 -16.60 18.55 5.81
N SER A 74 -16.67 19.61 6.63
CA SER A 74 -15.50 20.30 7.17
C SER A 74 -14.66 19.37 8.06
N ARG A 75 -15.30 18.62 8.97
CA ARG A 75 -14.59 17.64 9.81
C ARG A 75 -13.94 16.53 8.98
N MET A 76 -14.65 15.99 7.98
CA MET A 76 -14.11 14.94 7.11
C MET A 76 -12.87 15.42 6.32
N GLU A 77 -12.91 16.64 5.79
CA GLU A 77 -11.76 17.23 5.12
C GLU A 77 -10.58 17.44 6.07
N GLN A 78 -10.83 17.92 7.30
CA GLN A 78 -9.78 18.04 8.31
C GLN A 78 -9.13 16.70 8.66
N TYR A 79 -9.94 15.63 8.82
CA TYR A 79 -9.39 14.30 9.06
C TYR A 79 -8.54 13.81 7.90
N ALA A 80 -8.96 14.03 6.65
CA ALA A 80 -8.18 13.68 5.47
C ALA A 80 -6.83 14.42 5.44
N ASN A 81 -6.84 15.74 5.64
CA ASN A 81 -5.62 16.56 5.67
C ASN A 81 -4.67 16.15 6.80
N ASN A 82 -5.21 15.84 7.99
CA ASN A 82 -4.40 15.36 9.11
C ASN A 82 -3.73 14.02 8.80
N LEU A 83 -4.44 13.10 8.12
CA LEU A 83 -3.88 11.82 7.71
C LEU A 83 -2.79 11.99 6.64
N GLU A 84 -2.99 12.88 5.68
CA GLU A 84 -1.98 13.21 4.66
C GLU A 84 -0.70 13.75 5.31
N SER A 85 -0.84 14.72 6.22
CA SER A 85 0.28 15.28 6.97
C SER A 85 1.03 14.21 7.80
N LEU A 86 0.30 13.28 8.43
CA LEU A 86 0.92 12.15 9.16
C LEU A 86 1.69 11.23 8.22
N VAL A 87 1.18 10.97 7.01
CA VAL A 87 1.89 10.15 6.01
C VAL A 87 3.16 10.86 5.55
N GLU A 88 3.10 12.16 5.30
CA GLU A 88 4.26 12.97 4.91
C GLU A 88 5.34 12.96 5.99
N GLU A 89 4.98 13.21 7.25
CA GLU A 89 5.90 13.19 8.40
C GLU A 89 6.61 11.84 8.51
N ARG A 90 5.84 10.73 8.50
CA ARG A 90 6.42 9.39 8.60
C ARG A 90 7.27 9.01 7.40
N THR A 91 6.92 9.52 6.23
CA THR A 91 7.72 9.32 5.02
C THR A 91 9.03 10.11 5.11
N ALA A 92 9.02 11.32 5.65
CA ALA A 92 10.21 12.12 5.88
C ALA A 92 11.17 11.45 6.89
N ASP A 93 10.64 10.96 8.02
CA ASP A 93 11.41 10.20 9.02
C ASP A 93 12.07 8.97 8.39
N TYR A 94 11.30 8.20 7.62
CA TYR A 94 11.81 7.02 6.91
C TYR A 94 12.93 7.37 5.94
N LEU A 95 12.79 8.45 5.16
CA LEU A 95 13.80 8.89 4.20
C LEU A 95 15.08 9.37 4.89
N GLU A 96 14.97 10.01 6.06
CA GLU A 96 16.13 10.38 6.87
C GLU A 96 16.87 9.16 7.42
N GLU A 97 16.16 8.19 7.99
CA GLU A 97 16.78 6.96 8.50
C GLU A 97 17.41 6.14 7.37
N LYS A 98 16.75 6.07 6.22
CA LYS A 98 17.31 5.48 5.01
C LYS A 98 18.61 6.17 4.60
N ARG A 99 18.66 7.51 4.59
CA ARG A 99 19.88 8.28 4.24
C ARG A 99 21.01 7.96 5.22
N LYS A 100 20.75 7.93 6.53
CA LYS A 100 21.76 7.58 7.55
C LYS A 100 22.32 6.17 7.33
N ALA A 101 21.45 5.20 7.01
CA ALA A 101 21.88 3.85 6.70
C ALA A 101 22.72 3.76 5.41
N GLU A 102 22.35 4.51 4.37
CA GLU A 102 23.12 4.61 3.12
C GLU A 102 24.49 5.27 3.35
N ASP A 103 24.57 6.34 4.13
CA ASP A 103 25.83 7.01 4.48
C ASP A 103 26.78 6.09 5.25
N LEU A 104 26.25 5.34 6.23
CA LEU A 104 27.04 4.35 6.96
C LEU A 104 27.53 3.24 6.04
N LEU A 105 26.67 2.75 5.13
CA LEU A 105 27.07 1.77 4.12
C LEU A 105 28.24 2.31 3.28
N TYR A 106 28.19 3.56 2.82
CA TYR A 106 29.29 4.17 2.09
C TYR A 106 30.60 4.26 2.90
N GLN A 107 30.53 4.51 4.21
CA GLN A 107 31.72 4.53 5.08
C GLN A 107 32.35 3.14 5.25
N LEU A 108 31.55 2.08 5.27
CA LEU A 108 32.01 0.69 5.35
C LEU A 108 32.59 0.19 4.02
N LEU A 109 32.32 0.87 2.91
CA LEU A 109 32.75 0.48 1.58
C LEU A 109 34.14 1.04 1.22
N PRO A 110 34.97 0.32 0.44
CA PRO A 110 36.25 0.81 -0.04
C PRO A 110 36.11 2.07 -0.91
N LYS A 111 36.92 3.11 -0.62
CA LYS A 111 36.83 4.48 -1.18
C LYS A 111 36.93 4.63 -2.72
N TYR A 112 37.28 3.56 -3.45
CA TYR A 112 37.53 3.60 -4.90
C TYR A 112 36.44 2.94 -5.74
N SER A 113 35.32 2.55 -5.15
CA SER A 113 34.25 1.85 -5.88
C SER A 113 33.17 2.82 -6.40
N PRO A 114 32.89 2.85 -7.72
CA PRO A 114 31.86 3.71 -8.28
C PRO A 114 30.45 3.18 -7.96
N PRO A 115 29.42 4.03 -8.04
CA PRO A 115 28.13 3.69 -7.46
C PRO A 115 27.46 2.42 -8.03
N TYR A 116 27.53 2.18 -9.33
CA TYR A 116 26.98 0.94 -9.92
C TYR A 116 27.70 -0.35 -9.44
N PHE A 117 28.90 -0.25 -8.88
CA PHE A 117 29.67 -1.38 -8.36
C PHE A 117 29.05 -1.99 -7.09
N TYR A 118 28.42 -1.18 -6.23
CA TYR A 118 27.78 -1.69 -5.01
C TYR A 118 26.54 -2.51 -5.30
N LYS A 119 25.72 -2.13 -6.30
CA LYS A 119 24.56 -2.93 -6.72
C LYS A 119 25.04 -4.29 -7.25
N ALA A 120 26.11 -4.29 -8.05
CA ALA A 120 26.69 -5.52 -8.57
C ALA A 120 27.27 -6.41 -7.46
N ILE A 121 27.98 -5.86 -6.47
CA ILE A 121 28.51 -6.64 -5.34
C ILE A 121 27.38 -7.17 -4.46
N LEU A 122 26.38 -6.35 -4.09
CA LEU A 122 25.27 -6.81 -3.26
C LEU A 122 24.45 -7.90 -3.97
N ILE A 123 24.13 -7.71 -5.26
CA ILE A 123 23.45 -8.73 -6.06
C ILE A 123 24.28 -10.01 -6.11
N ARG A 124 25.61 -9.90 -6.29
CA ARG A 124 26.50 -11.06 -6.31
C ARG A 124 26.61 -11.72 -4.94
N ALA A 125 26.71 -10.97 -3.85
CA ALA A 125 26.76 -11.48 -2.49
C ALA A 125 25.44 -12.16 -2.10
N ILE A 126 24.29 -11.56 -2.42
CA ILE A 126 22.97 -12.15 -2.24
C ILE A 126 22.82 -13.41 -3.09
N ALA A 127 23.26 -13.41 -4.34
CA ALA A 127 23.25 -14.60 -5.20
C ALA A 127 24.17 -15.71 -4.67
N THR A 128 25.34 -15.36 -4.14
CA THR A 128 26.27 -16.33 -3.53
C THR A 128 25.71 -16.89 -2.23
N MET A 129 25.11 -16.05 -1.39
CA MET A 129 24.44 -16.46 -0.15
C MET A 129 23.23 -17.34 -0.46
N ALA A 130 22.38 -16.97 -1.43
CA ALA A 130 21.27 -17.79 -1.89
C ALA A 130 21.77 -19.13 -2.46
N SER A 131 22.88 -19.14 -3.20
CA SER A 131 23.50 -20.37 -3.70
C SER A 131 24.10 -21.22 -2.59
N ALA A 132 24.63 -20.61 -1.51
CA ALA A 132 25.15 -21.31 -0.34
C ALA A 132 24.03 -21.90 0.51
N ILE A 133 22.92 -21.18 0.68
CA ILE A 133 21.69 -21.64 1.33
C ILE A 133 21.10 -22.82 0.53
N MET A 134 21.00 -22.69 -0.80
CA MET A 134 20.46 -23.74 -1.67
C MET A 134 21.40 -24.95 -1.80
N LYS A 135 22.72 -24.76 -1.67
CA LYS A 135 23.69 -25.86 -1.53
C LYS A 135 23.59 -26.57 -0.18
N CYS A 136 23.09 -25.90 0.86
CA CYS A 136 22.85 -26.52 2.16
C CYS A 136 21.66 -27.49 2.10
N ASP A 137 20.59 -27.14 1.37
CA ASP A 137 19.42 -28.01 1.17
C ASP A 137 19.74 -29.24 0.30
N TYR A 138 20.58 -29.10 -0.73
CA TYR A 138 21.05 -30.25 -1.53
C TYR A 138 22.02 -31.16 -0.75
N CYS A 139 22.80 -30.63 0.20
CA CYS A 139 23.69 -31.43 1.05
C CYS A 139 22.95 -32.20 2.15
N LEU A 140 21.85 -31.65 2.70
CA LEU A 140 21.02 -32.36 3.68
C LEU A 140 20.21 -33.51 3.04
N ALA A 141 19.78 -33.35 1.78
CA ALA A 141 19.16 -34.43 1.01
C ALA A 141 20.18 -35.49 0.55
N ALA A 142 21.41 -35.12 0.20
CA ALA A 142 22.43 -36.08 -0.23
C ALA A 142 22.97 -36.96 0.92
N SER A 143 22.94 -36.48 2.17
CA SER A 143 23.41 -37.26 3.33
C SER A 143 22.44 -38.40 3.72
N SER A 144 21.16 -38.31 3.32
CA SER A 144 20.15 -39.37 3.54
C SER A 144 20.10 -40.44 2.43
N TYR A 145 20.78 -40.21 1.29
CA TYR A 145 20.86 -41.19 0.18
C TYR A 145 22.19 -41.95 0.10
N ILE A 146 23.24 -41.55 0.85
CA ILE A 146 24.56 -42.23 0.81
C ILE A 146 24.74 -43.25 1.96
N LEU A 147 23.83 -43.30 2.96
CA LEU A 147 23.87 -44.24 4.10
C LEU A 147 22.78 -45.32 4.05
N LYS A 148 22.45 -45.88 2.88
CA LYS A 148 21.79 -47.20 2.82
C LYS A 148 22.85 -48.28 2.58
N PRO A 149 23.23 -49.08 3.61
CA PRO A 149 23.99 -50.30 3.36
C PRO A 149 23.11 -51.26 2.56
N ALA A 150 23.64 -51.73 1.43
CA ALA A 150 23.13 -52.92 0.76
C ALA A 150 23.19 -54.10 1.75
N GLN A 151 22.03 -54.56 2.21
CA GLN A 151 21.85 -55.86 2.86
C GLN A 151 20.51 -56.46 2.40
N MET A 152 20.65 -57.69 1.90
CA MET A 152 19.68 -58.68 1.39
C MET A 152 19.08 -58.44 0.01
#